data_AF-A0A2W0FM77-F1
#
_entry.id   AF-A0A2W0FM77-F1
#
_cell.length_a   1.000
_cell.length_b   1.000
_cell.length_c   1.000
_cell.angle_alpha   90.00
_cell.angle_beta   90.00
_cell.angle_gamma   90.00
#
_symmetry.space_group_name_H-M   'P 1'
#
loop_
_entity.id
_entity.type
_entity.pdbx_description
1 polymer ?
#
loop_
_entity_poly.entity_id
_entity_poly.type
_entity_poly.pdbx_seq_one_letter_code
_entity_poly.pdbx_strand_id
1 'polypeptide(L)'
;MSEDTTHLINQGLIETRNLAQCLAVDQTALATAIAGRLDDSLGQALIAAAQATEKQGISKRIAALGLALGQWLEHAPPSVRQQAWSQLQAHPSDTVRSWAAFANAYRERNQPLATAIQSQLHFACDSHFGVREWAWIALRPLLSQDLATALSLLRQYTLSDDPLIRRFSIEVLRPRGVWCEHIAALKNTPELAEPLLVPLLAESQKYPQDSVANWLNDASKTRPDWVRQLFQRYPPACKASHRIHTRATRSLSH
;
A
#
# COMPACT_ATOMS: atom_id res chain seq x y z
N MET A 1 18.66 17.36 4.79
CA MET A 1 17.55 18.07 4.12
C MET A 1 17.71 19.53 4.46
N SER A 2 17.61 20.47 3.51
CA SER A 2 17.65 21.90 3.87
C SER A 2 16.43 22.26 4.70
N GLU A 3 16.56 23.24 5.60
CA GLU A 3 15.45 23.73 6.42
C GLU A 3 14.27 24.17 5.55
N ASP A 4 14.53 24.84 4.42
CA ASP A 4 13.51 25.24 3.45
C ASP A 4 12.75 24.04 2.87
N THR A 5 13.43 22.94 2.54
CA THR A 5 12.76 21.74 2.01
C THR A 5 11.89 21.09 3.07
N THR A 6 12.39 20.99 4.31
CA THR A 6 11.61 20.48 5.45
C THR A 6 10.35 21.32 5.65
N HIS A 7 10.50 22.64 5.61
CA HIS A 7 9.39 23.57 5.80
C HIS A 7 8.31 23.41 4.71
N LEU A 8 8.70 23.35 3.42
CA LEU A 8 7.75 23.15 2.32
C LEU A 8 7.00 21.81 2.39
N ILE A 9 7.70 20.74 2.79
CA ILE A 9 7.08 19.42 3.02
C ILE A 9 6.06 19.50 4.16
N ASN A 10 6.44 20.10 5.29
CA ASN A 10 5.58 20.24 6.47
C ASN A 10 4.44 21.25 6.26
N GLN A 11 4.50 22.11 5.25
CA GLN A 11 3.37 22.93 4.80
C GLN A 11 2.49 22.23 3.75
N GLY A 12 2.87 21.03 3.31
CA GLY A 12 2.16 20.25 2.32
C GLY A 12 2.23 20.83 0.90
N LEU A 13 3.23 21.66 0.62
CA LEU A 13 3.39 22.36 -0.66
C LEU A 13 4.14 21.52 -1.71
N ILE A 14 4.96 20.58 -1.26
CA ILE A 14 5.71 19.67 -2.13
C ILE A 14 5.64 18.24 -1.61
N GLU A 15 5.91 17.30 -2.50
CA GLU A 15 6.11 15.90 -2.15
C GLU A 15 7.47 15.68 -1.49
N THR A 16 7.54 14.63 -0.69
CA THR A 16 8.82 14.03 -0.32
C THR A 16 9.52 13.43 -1.55
N ARG A 17 10.83 13.19 -1.48
CA ARG A 17 11.64 12.65 -2.59
C ARG A 17 12.20 11.27 -2.31
N ASN A 18 12.28 10.88 -1.04
CA ASN A 18 12.85 9.61 -0.61
C ASN A 18 12.32 9.22 0.77
N LEU A 19 12.59 7.97 1.16
CA LEU A 19 12.09 7.40 2.40
C LEU A 19 12.49 8.20 3.64
N ALA A 20 13.72 8.72 3.71
CA ALA A 20 14.15 9.51 4.86
C ALA A 20 13.28 10.77 5.04
N GLN A 21 12.89 11.41 3.93
CA GLN A 21 11.96 12.53 3.98
C GLN A 21 10.55 12.10 4.38
N CYS A 22 10.01 10.99 3.82
CA CYS A 22 8.70 10.45 4.25
C CYS A 22 8.64 10.20 5.76
N LEU A 23 9.71 9.64 6.33
CA LEU A 23 9.80 9.34 7.76
C LEU A 23 9.98 10.59 8.63
N ALA A 24 10.48 11.68 8.06
CA ALA A 24 10.76 12.93 8.77
C ALA A 24 9.60 13.94 8.73
N VAL A 25 8.53 13.68 7.97
CA VAL A 25 7.38 14.58 7.89
C VAL A 25 6.75 14.77 9.26
N ASP A 26 6.66 16.03 9.69
CA ASP A 26 5.92 16.39 10.89
C ASP A 26 4.42 16.37 10.57
N GLN A 27 3.75 15.30 10.99
CA GLN A 27 2.32 15.11 10.75
C GLN A 27 1.46 16.18 11.43
N THR A 28 1.89 16.70 12.58
CA THR A 28 1.13 17.72 13.33
C THR A 28 1.25 19.07 12.64
N ALA A 29 2.48 19.44 12.23
CA ALA A 29 2.70 20.65 11.44
C ALA A 29 1.93 20.59 10.11
N LEU A 30 1.98 19.46 9.41
CA LEU A 30 1.27 19.26 8.15
C LEU A 30 -0.25 19.33 8.31
N ALA A 31 -0.82 18.63 9.30
CA ALA A 31 -2.26 18.70 9.57
C ALA A 31 -2.70 20.13 9.90
N THR A 32 -1.90 20.84 10.70
CA THR A 32 -2.16 22.25 11.07
C THR A 32 -2.09 23.17 9.85
N ALA A 33 -1.09 23.00 8.98
CA ALA A 33 -0.89 23.84 7.82
C ALA A 33 -2.02 23.74 6.80
N ILE A 34 -2.58 22.54 6.61
CA ILE A 34 -3.68 22.35 5.65
C ILE A 34 -5.06 22.63 6.24
N ALA A 35 -5.22 22.65 7.57
CA ALA A 35 -6.52 22.79 8.23
C ALA A 35 -7.28 24.05 7.79
N GLY A 36 -6.60 25.19 7.61
CA GLY A 36 -7.22 26.44 7.18
C GLY A 36 -7.74 26.44 5.73
N ARG A 37 -7.52 25.38 4.96
CA ARG A 37 -8.03 25.20 3.59
C ARG A 37 -9.11 24.12 3.50
N LEU A 38 -9.44 23.48 4.63
CA LEU A 38 -10.42 22.41 4.75
C LEU A 38 -11.64 22.93 5.52
N ASP A 39 -12.68 22.10 5.60
CA ASP A 39 -13.76 22.31 6.57
C ASP A 39 -13.18 22.34 8.00
N ASP A 40 -13.64 23.28 8.83
CA ASP A 40 -13.11 23.49 10.18
C ASP A 40 -13.16 22.22 11.03
N SER A 41 -14.25 21.45 10.94
CA SER A 41 -14.40 20.21 11.71
C SER A 41 -13.47 19.11 11.22
N LEU A 42 -13.14 19.09 9.92
CA LEU A 42 -12.13 18.18 9.36
C LEU A 42 -10.73 18.58 9.81
N GLY A 43 -10.39 19.86 9.73
CA GLY A 43 -9.10 20.39 10.19
C GLY A 43 -8.84 20.04 11.66
N GLN A 44 -9.84 20.24 12.53
CA GLN A 44 -9.76 19.88 13.94
C GLN A 44 -9.57 18.36 14.14
N ALA A 45 -10.30 17.52 13.40
CA ALA A 45 -10.17 16.06 13.50
C ALA A 45 -8.77 15.57 13.11
N LEU A 46 -8.19 16.13 12.03
CA LEU A 46 -6.84 15.78 11.58
C LEU A 46 -5.77 16.21 12.58
N ILE A 47 -5.86 17.44 13.10
CA ILE A 47 -4.92 17.96 14.11
C ILE A 47 -4.98 17.12 15.38
N ALA A 48 -6.18 16.81 15.87
CA ALA A 48 -6.37 16.00 17.07
C ALA A 48 -5.77 14.59 16.90
N ALA A 49 -6.00 13.95 15.74
CA ALA A 49 -5.42 12.64 15.43
C ALA A 49 -3.89 12.68 15.34
N ALA A 50 -3.32 13.73 14.73
CA ALA A 50 -1.87 13.92 14.64
C ALA A 50 -1.23 14.08 16.03
N GLN A 51 -1.81 14.91 16.89
CA GLN A 51 -1.33 15.15 18.26
C GLN A 51 -1.45 13.88 19.12
N ALA A 52 -2.58 13.17 19.05
CA ALA A 52 -2.80 11.95 19.82
C ALA A 52 -1.80 10.82 19.46
N THR A 53 -1.24 10.86 18.25
CA THR A 53 -0.29 9.85 17.76
C THR A 53 1.14 10.34 17.59
N GLU A 54 1.46 11.56 18.04
CA GLU A 54 2.76 12.21 17.81
C GLU A 54 3.97 11.33 18.22
N LYS A 55 3.84 10.61 19.35
CA LYS A 55 4.88 9.72 19.91
C LYS A 55 4.91 8.31 19.29
N GLN A 56 4.02 8.01 18.35
CA GLN A 56 3.92 6.69 17.71
C GLN A 56 4.79 6.60 16.46
N GLY A 57 5.09 5.37 16.03
CA GLY A 57 5.75 5.13 14.75
C GLY A 57 4.92 5.60 13.55
N ILE A 58 5.59 5.91 12.44
CA ILE A 58 4.98 6.51 11.24
C ILE A 58 3.72 5.78 10.75
N SER A 59 3.72 4.45 10.72
CA SER A 59 2.57 3.68 10.22
C SER A 59 1.32 3.90 11.07
N LYS A 60 1.47 4.02 12.39
CA LYS A 60 0.34 4.32 13.29
C LYS A 60 -0.15 5.76 13.11
N ARG A 61 0.77 6.71 12.88
CA ARG A 61 0.42 8.11 12.63
C ARG A 61 -0.38 8.26 11.34
N ILE A 62 0.13 7.75 10.22
CA ILE A 62 -0.55 7.77 8.92
C ILE A 62 -1.93 7.09 9.00
N ALA A 63 -2.00 5.92 9.63
CA ALA A 63 -3.26 5.19 9.79
C ALA A 63 -4.28 5.96 10.65
N ALA A 64 -3.84 6.65 11.71
CA ALA A 64 -4.73 7.42 12.57
C ALA A 64 -5.31 8.66 11.87
N LEU A 65 -4.47 9.39 11.12
CA LEU A 65 -4.95 10.51 10.30
C LEU A 65 -5.90 10.04 9.20
N GLY A 66 -5.58 8.92 8.54
CA GLY A 66 -6.48 8.31 7.56
C GLY A 66 -7.80 7.83 8.16
N LEU A 67 -7.79 7.28 9.38
CA LEU A 67 -8.99 6.89 10.11
C LEU A 67 -9.85 8.11 10.45
N ALA A 68 -9.26 9.17 10.99
CA ALA A 68 -9.95 10.41 11.31
C ALA A 68 -10.60 11.03 10.06
N LEU A 69 -9.86 11.07 8.94
CA LEU A 69 -10.40 11.51 7.65
C LEU A 69 -11.56 10.61 7.18
N GLY A 70 -11.39 9.29 7.25
CA GLY A 70 -12.41 8.32 6.85
C GLY A 70 -13.71 8.48 7.65
N GLN A 71 -13.61 8.58 8.97
CA GLN A 71 -14.74 8.82 9.87
C GLN A 71 -15.43 10.14 9.58
N TRP A 72 -14.67 11.21 9.36
CA TRP A 72 -15.23 12.51 9.02
C TRP A 72 -15.99 12.45 7.69
N LEU A 73 -15.41 11.83 6.65
CA LEU A 73 -16.05 11.68 5.34
C LEU A 73 -17.37 10.92 5.39
N GLU A 74 -17.56 9.98 6.33
CA GLU A 74 -18.83 9.25 6.46
C GLU A 74 -19.99 10.14 6.93
N HIS A 75 -19.70 11.08 7.81
CA HIS A 75 -20.70 11.92 8.48
C HIS A 75 -20.85 13.30 7.81
N ALA A 76 -19.85 13.74 7.06
CA ALA A 76 -19.86 15.04 6.40
C ALA A 76 -21.00 15.20 5.38
N PRO A 77 -21.64 16.38 5.26
CA PRO A 77 -22.65 16.66 4.25
C PRO A 77 -22.12 16.36 2.83
N PRO A 78 -22.96 15.86 1.88
CA PRO A 78 -22.48 15.38 0.59
C PRO A 78 -21.61 16.37 -0.22
N SER A 79 -21.99 17.65 -0.26
CA SER A 79 -21.23 18.69 -0.97
C SER A 79 -19.87 18.95 -0.34
N VAL A 80 -19.83 19.12 0.99
CA VAL A 80 -18.59 19.35 1.76
C VAL A 80 -17.67 18.14 1.65
N ARG A 81 -18.24 16.93 1.76
CA ARG A 81 -17.54 15.65 1.59
C ARG A 81 -16.89 15.54 0.22
N GLN A 82 -17.64 15.82 -0.85
CA GLN A 82 -17.12 15.72 -2.22
C GLN A 82 -15.99 16.72 -2.46
N GLN A 83 -16.14 17.95 -1.97
CA GLN A 83 -15.11 18.98 -2.07
C GLN A 83 -13.82 18.57 -1.32
N ALA A 84 -13.94 18.19 -0.05
CA ALA A 84 -12.80 17.75 0.76
C ALA A 84 -12.12 16.51 0.16
N TRP A 85 -12.89 15.53 -0.30
CA TRP A 85 -12.34 14.33 -0.93
C TRP A 85 -11.54 14.66 -2.20
N SER A 86 -12.08 15.53 -3.06
CA SER A 86 -11.42 15.95 -4.28
C SER A 86 -10.11 16.68 -4.01
N GLN A 87 -10.08 17.53 -2.98
CA GLN A 87 -8.87 18.25 -2.56
C GLN A 87 -7.80 17.31 -1.98
N LEU A 88 -8.19 16.34 -1.15
CA LEU A 88 -7.25 15.48 -0.42
C LEU A 88 -6.64 14.37 -1.27
N GLN A 89 -7.43 13.73 -2.14
CA GLN A 89 -6.92 12.66 -3.01
C GLN A 89 -5.95 13.18 -4.08
N ALA A 90 -6.03 14.46 -4.45
CA ALA A 90 -5.16 15.11 -5.43
C ALA A 90 -4.20 16.15 -4.79
N HIS A 91 -4.01 16.09 -3.47
CA HIS A 91 -3.23 17.08 -2.74
C HIS A 91 -1.74 17.06 -3.15
N PRO A 92 -1.02 18.21 -3.19
CA PRO A 92 0.40 18.23 -3.56
C PRO A 92 1.31 17.39 -2.64
N SER A 93 0.98 17.30 -1.35
CA SER A 93 1.68 16.42 -0.42
C SER A 93 1.32 14.95 -0.60
N ASP A 94 2.32 14.12 -0.85
CA ASP A 94 2.21 12.66 -0.87
C ASP A 94 1.71 12.10 0.47
N THR A 95 2.08 12.73 1.59
CA THR A 95 1.62 12.31 2.93
C THR A 95 0.12 12.51 3.09
N VAL A 96 -0.43 13.61 2.59
CA VAL A 96 -1.89 13.85 2.63
C VAL A 96 -2.64 12.85 1.74
N ARG A 97 -2.13 12.57 0.53
CA ARG A 97 -2.71 11.52 -0.33
C ARG A 97 -2.59 10.13 0.30
N SER A 98 -1.57 9.90 1.12
CA SER A 98 -1.43 8.66 1.90
C SER A 98 -2.47 8.54 3.01
N TRP A 99 -2.84 9.64 3.69
CA TRP A 99 -3.99 9.64 4.60
C TRP A 99 -5.28 9.31 3.85
N ALA A 100 -5.47 9.88 2.65
CA ALA A 100 -6.61 9.59 1.79
C ALA A 100 -6.69 8.10 1.39
N ALA A 101 -5.55 7.45 1.14
CA ALA A 101 -5.50 6.02 0.85
C ALA A 101 -6.01 5.15 2.03
N PHE A 102 -5.73 5.54 3.28
CA PHE A 102 -6.28 4.90 4.48
C PHE A 102 -7.76 5.23 4.69
N ALA A 103 -8.16 6.49 4.43
CA ALA A 103 -9.55 6.90 4.50
C ALA A 103 -10.42 6.14 3.48
N ASN A 104 -9.92 5.89 2.27
CA ASN A 104 -10.59 5.08 1.25
C ASN A 104 -10.80 3.65 1.76
N ALA A 105 -9.73 2.99 2.21
CA ALA A 105 -9.84 1.63 2.76
C ALA A 105 -10.82 1.55 3.95
N TYR A 106 -10.85 2.58 4.80
CA TYR A 106 -11.84 2.67 5.87
C TYR A 106 -13.26 2.73 5.30
N ARG A 107 -13.57 3.68 4.41
CA ARG A 107 -14.91 3.87 3.85
C ARG A 107 -15.44 2.62 3.13
N GLU A 108 -14.56 1.90 2.45
CA GLU A 108 -14.90 0.69 1.69
C GLU A 108 -15.00 -0.58 2.56
N ARG A 109 -14.78 -0.51 3.88
CA ARG A 109 -14.75 -1.68 4.79
C ARG A 109 -16.01 -2.54 4.82
N ASN A 110 -17.15 -1.96 4.45
CA ASN A 110 -18.44 -2.66 4.40
C ASN A 110 -18.93 -2.88 2.96
N GLN A 111 -18.10 -2.57 1.95
CA GLN A 111 -18.41 -2.75 0.55
C GLN A 111 -17.84 -4.08 0.03
N PRO A 112 -18.32 -4.59 -1.11
CA PRO A 112 -17.71 -5.75 -1.76
C PRO A 112 -16.21 -5.51 -2.02
N LEU A 113 -15.38 -6.54 -1.80
CA LEU A 113 -13.93 -6.42 -1.99
C LEU A 113 -13.54 -5.94 -3.39
N ALA A 114 -14.34 -6.24 -4.42
CA ALA A 114 -14.12 -5.75 -5.78
C ALA A 114 -14.13 -4.22 -5.84
N THR A 115 -15.12 -3.58 -5.19
CA THR A 115 -15.24 -2.12 -5.09
C THR A 115 -14.07 -1.53 -4.31
N ALA A 116 -13.71 -2.13 -3.17
CA ALA A 116 -12.61 -1.68 -2.33
C ALA A 116 -11.26 -1.77 -3.06
N ILE A 117 -11.01 -2.85 -3.81
CA ILE A 117 -9.81 -2.99 -4.64
C ILE A 117 -9.80 -1.92 -5.73
N GLN A 118 -10.89 -1.79 -6.49
CA GLN A 118 -10.97 -0.88 -7.63
C GLN A 118 -10.74 0.58 -7.22
N SER A 119 -11.35 1.05 -6.13
CA SER A 119 -11.14 2.42 -5.64
C SER A 119 -9.72 2.63 -5.12
N GLN A 120 -9.12 1.62 -4.48
CA GLN A 120 -7.75 1.72 -3.98
C GLN A 120 -6.71 1.81 -5.09
N LEU A 121 -7.01 1.34 -6.31
CA LEU A 121 -6.09 1.43 -7.45
C LEU A 121 -5.70 2.88 -7.78
N HIS A 122 -6.55 3.87 -7.47
CA HIS A 122 -6.21 5.28 -7.60
C HIS A 122 -4.91 5.62 -6.85
N PHE A 123 -4.81 5.18 -5.59
CA PHE A 123 -3.62 5.40 -4.75
C PHE A 123 -2.48 4.43 -5.07
N ALA A 124 -2.82 3.20 -5.49
CA ALA A 124 -1.83 2.20 -5.87
C ALA A 124 -1.04 2.59 -7.14
N CYS A 125 -1.65 3.44 -7.99
CA CYS A 125 -1.07 3.95 -9.23
C CYS A 125 -0.56 5.40 -9.10
N ASP A 126 -0.50 5.95 -7.89
CA ASP A 126 0.03 7.30 -7.64
C ASP A 126 1.47 7.44 -8.15
N SER A 127 1.83 8.61 -8.66
CA SER A 127 3.18 8.90 -9.15
C SER A 127 4.24 8.79 -8.05
N HIS A 128 3.87 9.12 -6.81
CA HIS A 128 4.76 9.10 -5.66
C HIS A 128 4.83 7.71 -5.02
N PHE A 129 6.06 7.21 -4.80
CA PHE A 129 6.28 5.86 -4.28
C PHE A 129 5.66 5.64 -2.89
N GLY A 130 5.72 6.65 -2.02
CA GLY A 130 5.17 6.56 -0.67
C GLY A 130 3.67 6.27 -0.66
N VAL A 131 2.90 6.96 -1.52
CA VAL A 131 1.44 6.75 -1.61
C VAL A 131 1.14 5.32 -2.06
N ARG A 132 1.89 4.80 -3.04
CA ARG A 132 1.76 3.41 -3.49
C ARG A 132 2.07 2.38 -2.41
N GLU A 133 2.98 2.68 -1.48
CA GLU A 133 3.23 1.81 -0.33
C GLU A 133 2.04 1.84 0.65
N TRP A 134 1.60 3.04 1.02
CA TRP A 134 0.47 3.19 1.93
C TRP A 134 -0.83 2.64 1.37
N ALA A 135 -1.01 2.67 0.05
CA ALA A 135 -2.19 2.15 -0.62
C ALA A 135 -2.43 0.66 -0.35
N TRP A 136 -1.41 -0.19 -0.48
CA TRP A 136 -1.57 -1.62 -0.19
C TRP A 136 -1.57 -1.90 1.32
N ILE A 137 -0.83 -1.13 2.12
CA ILE A 137 -0.84 -1.28 3.59
C ILE A 137 -2.24 -1.03 4.13
N ALA A 138 -2.91 0.02 3.64
CA ALA A 138 -4.25 0.40 4.06
C ALA A 138 -5.31 -0.66 3.75
N LEU A 139 -5.28 -1.26 2.56
CA LEU A 139 -6.31 -2.22 2.14
C LEU A 139 -6.05 -3.65 2.63
N ARG A 140 -4.79 -4.00 2.89
CA ARG A 140 -4.38 -5.35 3.28
C ARG A 140 -5.20 -5.99 4.41
N PRO A 141 -5.57 -5.28 5.51
CA PRO A 141 -6.38 -5.88 6.57
C PRO A 141 -7.73 -6.40 6.06
N LEU A 142 -8.39 -5.68 5.15
CA LEU A 142 -9.66 -6.10 4.56
C LEU A 142 -9.46 -7.36 3.70
N LEU A 143 -8.45 -7.36 2.83
CA LEU A 143 -8.19 -8.49 1.93
C LEU A 143 -7.75 -9.75 2.68
N SER A 144 -7.13 -9.59 3.85
CA SER A 144 -6.67 -10.72 4.66
C SER A 144 -7.80 -11.42 5.40
N GLN A 145 -8.96 -10.76 5.59
CA GLN A 145 -10.13 -11.35 6.25
C GLN A 145 -10.88 -12.33 5.35
N ASP A 146 -10.96 -12.05 4.05
CA ASP A 146 -11.51 -12.96 3.04
C ASP A 146 -10.49 -13.18 1.91
N LEU A 147 -9.49 -14.00 2.26
CA LEU A 147 -8.35 -14.26 1.40
C LEU A 147 -8.74 -14.98 0.09
N ALA A 148 -9.74 -15.86 0.13
CA ALA A 148 -10.18 -16.62 -1.03
C ALA A 148 -10.77 -15.69 -2.10
N THR A 149 -11.68 -14.79 -1.68
CA THR A 149 -12.25 -13.78 -2.57
C THR A 149 -11.18 -12.80 -3.04
N ALA A 150 -10.31 -12.33 -2.15
CA ALA A 150 -9.23 -11.41 -2.49
C ALA A 150 -8.29 -11.99 -3.56
N LEU A 151 -7.83 -13.23 -3.40
CA LEU A 151 -6.96 -13.90 -4.39
C LEU A 151 -7.64 -14.05 -5.75
N SER A 152 -8.92 -14.44 -5.75
CA SER A 152 -9.71 -14.57 -6.98
C SER A 152 -9.82 -13.23 -7.72
N LEU A 153 -10.16 -12.16 -7.00
CA LEU A 153 -10.29 -10.82 -7.56
C LEU A 153 -8.94 -10.23 -8.01
N LEU A 154 -7.87 -10.42 -7.24
CA LEU A 154 -6.54 -9.89 -7.59
C LEU A 154 -5.92 -10.59 -8.80
N ARG A 155 -6.30 -11.84 -9.07
CA ARG A 155 -5.83 -12.58 -10.25
C ARG A 155 -6.09 -11.84 -11.55
N GLN A 156 -7.24 -11.18 -11.71
CA GLN A 156 -7.57 -10.46 -12.95
C GLN A 156 -6.61 -9.31 -13.25
N TYR A 157 -6.08 -8.68 -12.20
CA TYR A 157 -5.17 -7.54 -12.30
C TYR A 157 -3.73 -7.94 -12.66
N THR A 158 -3.39 -9.23 -12.60
CA THR A 158 -2.08 -9.75 -13.07
C THR A 158 -1.89 -9.59 -14.58
N LEU A 159 -2.98 -9.44 -15.33
CA LEU A 159 -2.98 -9.24 -16.78
C LEU A 159 -3.07 -7.77 -17.18
N SER A 160 -3.11 -6.84 -16.22
CA SER A 160 -3.17 -5.39 -16.51
C SER A 160 -1.93 -4.95 -17.28
N ASP A 161 -2.08 -4.04 -18.24
CA ASP A 161 -0.95 -3.39 -18.92
C ASP A 161 -0.15 -2.47 -17.98
N ASP A 162 -0.80 -1.95 -16.94
CA ASP A 162 -0.18 -1.08 -15.95
C ASP A 162 0.67 -1.88 -14.93
N PRO A 163 2.00 -1.69 -14.89
CA PRO A 163 2.86 -2.38 -13.93
C PRO A 163 2.57 -2.03 -12.47
N LEU A 164 2.00 -0.87 -12.16
CA LEU A 164 1.65 -0.47 -10.80
C LEU A 164 0.46 -1.27 -10.27
N ILE A 165 -0.52 -1.55 -11.14
CA ILE A 165 -1.65 -2.44 -10.84
C ILE A 165 -1.17 -3.87 -10.60
N ARG A 166 -0.30 -4.39 -11.49
CA ARG A 166 0.28 -5.74 -11.32
C ARG A 166 1.07 -5.81 -10.01
N ARG A 167 1.89 -4.80 -9.74
CA ARG A 167 2.70 -4.67 -8.50
C ARG A 167 1.81 -4.68 -7.26
N PHE A 168 0.76 -3.86 -7.23
CA PHE A 168 -0.18 -3.79 -6.12
C PHE A 168 -0.81 -5.15 -5.82
N SER A 169 -1.24 -5.85 -6.86
CA SER A 169 -1.94 -7.13 -6.76
C SER A 169 -1.09 -8.22 -6.11
N ILE A 170 0.23 -8.14 -6.28
CA ILE A 170 1.18 -9.07 -5.68
C ILE A 170 1.57 -8.58 -4.26
N GLU A 171 1.88 -7.30 -4.13
CA GLU A 171 2.46 -6.73 -2.91
C GLU A 171 1.49 -6.80 -1.73
N VAL A 172 0.21 -6.51 -1.98
CA VAL A 172 -0.84 -6.42 -0.94
C VAL A 172 -1.03 -7.72 -0.17
N LEU A 173 -0.75 -8.88 -0.79
CA LEU A 173 -0.86 -10.21 -0.19
C LEU A 173 0.49 -10.89 0.08
N ARG A 174 1.60 -10.15 0.20
CA ARG A 174 2.88 -10.76 0.60
C ARG A 174 2.76 -11.51 1.94
N PRO A 175 3.28 -12.73 2.13
CA PRO A 175 3.13 -13.48 3.38
C PRO A 175 3.82 -12.81 4.57
N ARG A 176 4.96 -12.13 4.31
CA ARG A 176 5.81 -11.47 5.31
C ARG A 176 6.20 -10.05 4.87
N GLY A 177 5.22 -9.17 4.70
CA GLY A 177 5.48 -7.78 4.35
C GLY A 177 6.17 -7.01 5.49
N VAL A 178 6.89 -5.95 5.12
CA VAL A 178 7.51 -5.02 6.07
C VAL A 178 6.49 -3.95 6.43
N TRP A 179 6.39 -3.57 7.71
CA TRP A 179 5.39 -2.63 8.25
C TRP A 179 3.94 -3.09 8.24
N CYS A 180 3.69 -4.38 8.04
CA CYS A 180 2.36 -4.96 8.13
C CYS A 180 2.36 -6.28 8.88
N GLU A 181 1.19 -6.71 9.32
CA GLU A 181 1.03 -8.04 9.91
C GLU A 181 1.25 -9.14 8.86
N HIS A 182 1.78 -10.27 9.34
CA HIS A 182 1.98 -11.46 8.53
C HIS A 182 0.64 -12.13 8.22
N ILE A 183 0.46 -12.62 6.99
CA ILE A 183 -0.71 -13.43 6.63
C ILE A 183 -0.36 -14.89 6.89
N ALA A 184 -0.76 -15.42 8.05
CA ALA A 184 -0.41 -16.77 8.48
C ALA A 184 -0.84 -17.84 7.47
N ALA A 185 -2.04 -17.70 6.88
CA ALA A 185 -2.56 -18.61 5.86
C ALA A 185 -1.61 -18.73 4.66
N LEU A 186 -1.11 -17.61 4.11
CA LEU A 186 -0.19 -17.60 2.97
C LEU A 186 1.24 -18.02 3.33
N LYS A 187 1.64 -17.92 4.61
CA LYS A 187 2.92 -18.48 5.07
C LYS A 187 2.88 -20.01 5.10
N ASN A 188 1.77 -20.57 5.59
CA ASN A 188 1.64 -22.00 5.82
C ASN A 188 1.21 -22.74 4.55
N THR A 189 0.34 -22.12 3.76
CA THR A 189 -0.24 -22.67 2.52
C THR A 189 -0.06 -21.67 1.36
N PRO A 190 1.19 -21.40 0.93
CA PRO A 190 1.47 -20.49 -0.19
C PRO A 190 0.87 -20.94 -1.52
N GLU A 191 0.51 -22.22 -1.66
CA GLU A 191 -0.19 -22.81 -2.80
C GLU A 191 -1.47 -22.04 -3.15
N LEU A 192 -2.14 -21.43 -2.17
CA LEU A 192 -3.34 -20.61 -2.37
C LEU A 192 -3.10 -19.44 -3.34
N ALA A 193 -1.89 -18.87 -3.34
CA ALA A 193 -1.53 -17.75 -4.20
C ALA A 193 -0.89 -18.19 -5.53
N GLU A 194 -0.75 -19.49 -5.79
CA GLU A 194 -0.15 -19.98 -7.03
C GLU A 194 -0.87 -19.45 -8.29
N PRO A 195 -2.22 -19.41 -8.36
CA PRO A 195 -2.92 -18.84 -9.52
C PRO A 195 -2.66 -17.36 -9.76
N LEU A 196 -2.25 -16.61 -8.73
CA LEU A 196 -1.86 -15.21 -8.81
C LEU A 196 -0.39 -15.06 -9.28
N LEU A 197 0.50 -15.93 -8.82
CA LEU A 197 1.96 -15.79 -9.00
C LEU A 197 2.49 -16.40 -10.28
N VAL A 198 1.98 -17.59 -10.67
CA VAL A 198 2.49 -18.34 -11.84
C VAL A 198 2.47 -17.52 -13.13
N PRO A 199 1.39 -16.77 -13.46
CA PRO A 199 1.37 -15.92 -14.65
C PRO A 199 2.49 -14.87 -14.69
N LEU A 200 3.05 -14.51 -13.52
CA LEU A 200 4.01 -13.43 -13.35
C LEU A 200 5.45 -13.93 -13.10
N LEU A 201 5.71 -15.25 -13.19
CA LEU A 201 7.06 -15.81 -13.03
C LEU A 201 8.06 -15.37 -14.10
N ALA A 202 7.59 -14.74 -15.18
CA ALA A 202 8.41 -14.12 -16.21
C ALA A 202 8.19 -12.59 -16.32
N GLU A 203 7.62 -11.95 -15.29
CA GLU A 203 7.41 -10.49 -15.25
C GLU A 203 8.72 -9.75 -15.52
N SER A 204 8.71 -8.89 -16.54
CA SER A 204 9.90 -8.22 -17.06
C SER A 204 10.06 -6.80 -16.49
N GLN A 205 8.97 -6.16 -16.07
CA GLN A 205 9.01 -4.82 -15.51
C GLN A 205 9.51 -4.87 -14.07
N LYS A 206 10.56 -4.10 -13.79
CA LYS A 206 11.34 -4.18 -12.55
C LYS A 206 10.47 -4.14 -11.29
N TYR A 207 9.48 -3.27 -11.23
CA TYR A 207 8.74 -3.03 -10.00
C TYR A 207 7.81 -4.20 -9.62
N PRO A 208 6.86 -4.67 -10.47
CA PRO A 208 6.11 -5.89 -10.19
C PRO A 208 7.02 -7.14 -10.12
N GLN A 209 8.10 -7.22 -10.91
CA GLN A 209 9.06 -8.32 -10.83
C GLN A 209 9.71 -8.45 -9.44
N ASP A 210 10.04 -7.32 -8.83
CA ASP A 210 10.58 -7.29 -7.45
C ASP A 210 9.52 -7.73 -6.43
N SER A 211 8.25 -7.39 -6.62
CA SER A 211 7.14 -7.89 -5.79
C SER A 211 6.96 -9.40 -5.91
N VAL A 212 6.98 -9.98 -7.12
CA VAL A 212 6.93 -11.45 -7.31
C VAL A 212 8.07 -12.13 -6.57
N ALA A 213 9.31 -11.66 -6.79
CA ALA A 213 10.49 -12.24 -6.18
C ALA A 213 10.47 -12.12 -4.65
N ASN A 214 10.01 -10.98 -4.11
CA ASN A 214 9.89 -10.78 -2.67
C ASN A 214 8.78 -11.63 -2.05
N TRP A 215 7.65 -11.79 -2.73
CA TRP A 215 6.56 -12.67 -2.31
C TRP A 215 7.07 -14.11 -2.15
N LEU A 216 7.74 -14.63 -3.19
CA LEU A 216 8.30 -15.99 -3.17
C LEU A 216 9.41 -16.14 -2.12
N ASN A 217 10.27 -15.12 -1.96
CA ASN A 217 11.28 -15.13 -0.91
C ASN A 217 10.65 -15.14 0.50
N ASP A 218 9.53 -14.45 0.70
CA ASP A 218 8.80 -14.49 1.97
C ASP A 218 8.19 -15.86 2.25
N ALA A 219 7.61 -16.51 1.23
CA ALA A 219 7.14 -17.89 1.33
C ALA A 219 8.28 -18.86 1.64
N SER A 220 9.46 -18.67 1.03
CA SER A 220 10.63 -19.54 1.22
C SER A 220 11.11 -19.64 2.67
N LYS A 221 10.85 -18.61 3.49
CA LYS A 221 11.21 -18.57 4.92
C LYS A 221 10.35 -19.50 5.79
N THR A 222 9.22 -20.00 5.29
CA THR A 222 8.35 -20.98 5.98
C THR A 222 8.23 -22.27 5.18
N ARG A 223 8.06 -22.18 3.86
CA ARG A 223 7.85 -23.30 2.93
C ARG A 223 8.94 -23.31 1.84
N PRO A 224 10.22 -23.53 2.21
CA PRO A 224 11.32 -23.60 1.24
C PRO A 224 11.15 -24.76 0.25
N ASP A 225 10.53 -25.86 0.70
CA ASP A 225 10.13 -27.01 -0.10
C ASP A 225 9.23 -26.60 -1.27
N TRP A 226 8.17 -25.85 -0.99
CA TRP A 226 7.20 -25.41 -1.99
C TRP A 226 7.84 -24.49 -3.03
N VAL A 227 8.68 -23.54 -2.62
CA VAL A 227 9.36 -22.63 -3.56
C VAL A 227 10.29 -23.41 -4.50
N ARG A 228 11.03 -24.41 -3.99
CA ARG A 228 11.88 -25.27 -4.84
C ARG A 228 11.02 -26.08 -5.83
N GLN A 229 9.93 -26.69 -5.37
CA GLN A 229 9.00 -27.43 -6.23
C GLN A 229 8.32 -26.53 -7.27
N LEU A 230 8.01 -25.28 -6.94
CA LEU A 230 7.47 -24.31 -7.89
C LEU A 230 8.44 -24.08 -9.05
N PHE A 231 9.72 -23.83 -8.79
CA PHE A 231 10.72 -23.63 -9.85
C PHE A 231 11.13 -24.93 -10.56
N GLN A 232 10.87 -26.10 -9.99
CA GLN A 232 10.97 -27.37 -10.73
C GLN A 232 9.83 -27.54 -11.73
N ARG A 233 8.59 -27.17 -11.34
CA ARG A 233 7.41 -27.21 -12.22
C ARG A 233 7.43 -26.11 -13.29
N TYR A 234 7.98 -24.94 -12.94
CA TYR A 234 8.11 -23.79 -13.83
C TYR A 234 9.58 -23.32 -13.90
N PRO A 235 10.45 -24.06 -14.61
CA PRO A 235 11.87 -23.71 -14.73
C PRO A 235 12.07 -22.31 -15.35
N PRO A 236 13.00 -21.49 -14.83
CA PRO A 236 13.34 -20.22 -15.44
C PRO A 236 13.81 -20.37 -16.90
N ALA A 237 13.15 -19.69 -17.84
CA ALA A 237 13.44 -19.79 -19.27
C ALA A 237 13.96 -18.50 -19.92
N CYS A 238 13.85 -17.35 -19.25
CA CYS A 238 14.29 -16.05 -19.78
C CYS A 238 15.00 -15.20 -18.72
N LYS A 239 15.61 -14.09 -19.13
CA LYS A 239 16.33 -13.18 -18.21
C LYS A 239 15.47 -12.73 -17.02
N ALA A 240 14.19 -12.45 -17.26
CA ALA A 240 13.25 -12.02 -16.23
C ALA A 240 12.99 -13.12 -15.20
N SER A 241 12.65 -14.34 -15.65
CA SER A 241 12.38 -15.47 -14.75
C SER A 241 13.63 -15.92 -13.99
N HIS A 242 14.83 -15.84 -14.60
CA HIS A 242 16.09 -16.12 -13.90
C HIS A 242 16.31 -15.13 -12.77
N ARG A 243 16.08 -13.84 -13.01
CA ARG A 243 16.19 -12.81 -11.98
C ARG A 243 15.19 -13.04 -10.84
N ILE A 244 13.94 -13.40 -11.16
CA ILE A 244 12.93 -13.75 -10.16
C ILE A 244 13.42 -14.93 -9.33
N HIS A 245 13.88 -16.02 -9.96
CA HIS A 245 14.40 -17.19 -9.27
C HIS A 245 15.54 -16.84 -8.31
N THR A 246 16.60 -16.20 -8.80
CA THR A 246 17.76 -15.81 -7.96
C THR A 246 17.34 -14.97 -6.76
N ARG A 247 16.40 -14.03 -6.94
CA ARG A 247 15.93 -13.18 -5.83
C ARG A 247 14.95 -13.90 -4.92
N ALA A 248 14.13 -14.80 -5.43
CA ALA A 248 13.16 -15.59 -4.68
C ALA A 248 13.84 -16.62 -3.76
N THR A 249 15.00 -17.13 -4.17
CA THR A 249 15.74 -18.17 -3.43
C THR A 249 16.91 -17.62 -2.61
N ARG A 250 17.11 -16.30 -2.54
CA ARG A 250 18.27 -15.68 -1.87
C ARG A 250 18.40 -15.98 -0.37
N SER A 251 17.30 -16.42 0.26
CA SER A 251 17.27 -16.82 1.68
C SER A 251 17.32 -18.33 1.88
N LEU A 252 17.38 -19.13 0.81
CA LEU A 252 17.56 -20.57 0.91
C LEU A 252 19.05 -20.87 1.11
N SER A 253 19.38 -21.58 2.18
CA SER A 253 20.71 -22.20 2.30
C SER A 253 20.90 -23.22 1.17
N HIS A 254 22.10 -23.23 0.58
CA HIS A 254 22.52 -24.22 -0.40
C HIS A 254 22.71 -25.59 0.27
#